data_AF-A0A183HSA4-F1
#
_entry.id   AF-A0A183HSA4-F1
#
_cell.length_a   1.000
_cell.length_b   1.000
_cell.length_c   1.000
_cell.angle_alpha   90.00
_cell.angle_beta   90.00
_cell.angle_gamma   90.00
#
_symmetry.space_group_name_H-M   'P 1'
#
loop_
_entity.id
_entity.type
_entity.pdbx_description
1 polymer ?
#
loop_
_entity_poly.entity_id
_entity_poly.type
_entity_poly.pdbx_seq_one_letter_code
_entity_poly.pdbx_strand_id
1 'polypeptide(L)'
;MDELGRGTSTYDGTAIAYAVLVDVANRLQCRTFFSTHYHSLCKAVENFSNIKAAHMACIVENENAEDPTMENVTFLYTLADGICPKSYGFFAAKISGLRKEVLEIFMIL
;
A
#
# COMPACT_ATOMS: atom_id res chain seq x y z
N MET A 1 -10.84 2.72 9.17
CA MET A 1 -11.20 3.01 7.77
C MET A 1 -10.31 2.14 6.91
N ASP A 2 -10.89 1.46 5.93
CA ASP A 2 -10.17 0.46 5.13
C ASP A 2 -10.43 0.71 3.65
N GLU A 3 -9.35 1.01 2.91
CA GLU A 3 -9.35 1.31 1.47
C GLU A 3 -10.41 2.33 1.03
N LEU A 4 -10.58 3.38 1.84
CA LEU A 4 -11.49 4.48 1.49
C LEU A 4 -11.07 5.11 0.15
N GLY A 5 -12.05 5.35 -0.73
CA GLY A 5 -11.81 5.82 -2.10
C GLY A 5 -11.81 4.71 -3.15
N ARG A 6 -11.82 3.43 -2.75
CA ARG A 6 -11.99 2.32 -3.70
C ARG A 6 -13.32 2.41 -4.44
N GLY A 7 -13.29 2.13 -5.75
CA GLY A 7 -14.47 2.10 -6.62
C GLY A 7 -14.74 3.39 -7.40
N THR A 8 -13.87 4.39 -7.28
CA THR A 8 -13.88 5.62 -8.08
C THR A 8 -12.63 5.70 -8.98
N SER A 9 -12.45 6.81 -9.70
CA SER A 9 -11.19 7.07 -10.41
C SER A 9 -10.03 7.20 -9.42
N THR A 10 -8.81 6.90 -9.85
CA THR A 10 -7.62 6.94 -8.98
C THR A 10 -7.43 8.29 -8.30
N TYR A 11 -7.63 9.38 -9.04
CA TYR A 11 -7.48 10.74 -8.51
C TYR A 11 -8.62 11.10 -7.56
N ASP A 12 -9.87 10.80 -7.92
CA ASP A 12 -11.01 11.09 -7.06
C ASP A 12 -10.95 10.27 -5.77
N GLY A 13 -10.59 8.99 -5.85
CA GLY A 13 -10.44 8.10 -4.70
C GLY A 13 -9.36 8.59 -3.74
N THR A 14 -8.20 8.98 -4.27
CA THR A 14 -7.12 9.57 -3.46
C THR A 14 -7.57 10.88 -2.80
N ALA A 15 -8.28 11.75 -3.54
CA ALA A 15 -8.76 13.04 -3.02
C ALA A 15 -9.79 12.87 -1.90
N ILE A 16 -10.74 11.94 -2.07
CA ILE A 16 -11.74 11.61 -1.04
C ILE A 16 -11.05 11.06 0.21
N ALA A 17 -10.12 10.11 0.04
CA ALA A 17 -9.38 9.51 1.15
C ALA A 17 -8.56 10.57 1.92
N TYR A 18 -7.88 11.47 1.20
CA TYR A 18 -7.14 12.58 1.79
C TYR A 18 -8.05 13.53 2.58
N ALA A 19 -9.14 14.00 1.98
CA ALA A 19 -10.06 14.94 2.63
C ALA A 19 -10.62 14.37 3.94
N VAL A 20 -11.01 13.09 3.94
CA VAL A 20 -11.54 12.42 5.14
C VAL A 20 -10.44 12.21 6.18
N LEU A 21 -9.23 11.79 5.79
CA LEU A 21 -8.13 11.63 6.72
C LEU A 21 -7.74 12.96 7.40
N VAL A 22 -7.71 14.05 6.64
CA VAL A 22 -7.46 15.41 7.16
C VAL A 22 -8.56 15.86 8.12
N ASP A 23 -9.83 15.60 7.80
CA ASP A 23 -10.95 15.95 8.68
C ASP A 23 -10.91 15.16 10.01
N VAL A 24 -10.57 13.87 9.94
CA VAL A 24 -10.32 13.06 11.13
C VAL A 24 -9.15 13.63 11.95
N ALA A 25 -8.06 13.98 11.27
CA ALA A 25 -6.82 14.47 11.88
C ALA A 25 -6.87 15.91 12.36
N ASN A 26 -7.87 16.73 12.01
CA ASN A 26 -7.95 18.11 12.48
C ASN A 26 -9.21 18.38 13.32
N ARG A 27 -10.35 17.80 12.93
CA ARG A 27 -11.65 18.12 13.55
C ARG A 27 -12.14 17.02 14.50
N LEU A 28 -12.16 15.76 14.06
CA LEU A 28 -12.74 14.68 14.88
C LEU A 28 -11.80 14.21 15.99
N GLN A 29 -10.50 14.12 15.70
CA GLN A 29 -9.47 13.71 16.67
C GLN A 29 -9.77 12.41 17.43
N CYS A 30 -10.52 11.50 16.80
CA CYS A 30 -10.76 10.18 17.33
C CYS A 30 -9.62 9.22 16.99
N ARG A 31 -9.42 8.21 17.83
CA ARG A 31 -8.47 7.13 17.57
C ARG A 31 -8.87 6.39 16.30
N THR A 32 -8.01 6.43 15.30
CA THR A 32 -8.32 5.91 13.96
C THR A 32 -7.20 5.04 13.44
N PHE A 33 -7.56 3.87 12.90
CA PHE A 33 -6.72 3.12 11.97
C PHE A 33 -7.20 3.42 10.55
N PHE A 34 -6.28 3.81 9.67
CA PHE A 34 -6.57 4.14 8.28
C PHE A 34 -5.67 3.29 7.38
N SER A 35 -6.26 2.26 6.76
CA SER A 35 -5.60 1.37 5.80
C SER A 35 -5.81 1.90 4.37
N THR A 36 -4.75 1.93 3.56
CA THR A 36 -4.79 2.43 2.20
C THR A 36 -3.69 1.82 1.33
N HIS A 37 -3.94 1.74 0.02
CA HIS A 37 -2.93 1.40 -1.00
C HIS A 37 -2.33 2.66 -1.67
N TYR A 38 -2.84 3.86 -1.37
CA TYR A 38 -2.38 5.11 -1.97
C TYR A 38 -1.07 5.59 -1.33
N HIS A 39 0.07 5.34 -1.98
CA HIS A 39 1.38 5.81 -1.50
C HIS A 39 1.48 7.35 -1.52
N SER A 40 0.81 8.00 -2.47
CA SER A 40 0.70 9.45 -2.55
C SER A 40 0.04 10.06 -1.32
N LEU A 41 -0.98 9.39 -0.77
CA LEU A 41 -1.69 9.82 0.44
C LEU A 41 -0.75 9.81 1.65
N CYS A 42 0.04 8.73 1.82
CA CYS A 42 0.99 8.63 2.93
C CYS A 42 2.02 9.76 2.95
N LYS A 43 2.51 10.17 1.77
CA LYS A 43 3.42 11.32 1.64
C LYS A 43 2.72 12.65 1.95
N ALA A 44 1.48 12.83 1.49
CA ALA A 44 0.74 14.07 1.69
C ALA A 44 0.46 14.37 3.17
N VAL A 45 0.44 13.36 4.03
CA VAL A 45 0.16 13.49 5.47
C VAL A 45 1.40 13.35 6.37
N GLU A 46 2.60 13.25 5.80
CA GLU A 46 3.84 13.02 6.56
C GLU A 46 4.14 14.10 7.60
N ASN A 47 3.72 15.35 7.34
CA ASN A 47 3.95 16.49 8.23
C ASN A 47 2.88 16.66 9.34
N PHE A 48 1.87 15.79 9.41
CA PHE A 48 0.86 15.85 10.46
C PHE A 48 1.41 15.25 11.76
N SER A 49 1.46 16.04 12.84
CA SER A 49 2.04 15.62 14.12
C SER A 49 1.28 14.50 14.83
N ASN A 50 0.01 14.30 14.48
CA ASN A 50 -0.89 13.30 15.07
C ASN A 50 -1.17 12.10 14.15
N ILE A 51 -0.49 12.01 13.00
CA ILE A 51 -0.55 10.87 12.09
C ILE A 51 0.80 10.16 12.13
N LYS A 52 0.77 8.82 12.25
CA LYS A 52 1.96 7.98 12.16
C LYS A 52 1.76 6.93 11.08
N ALA A 53 2.69 6.88 10.13
CA ALA A 53 2.71 5.84 9.11
C ALA A 53 3.22 4.53 9.72
N ALA A 54 2.57 3.44 9.35
CA ALA A 54 2.99 2.08 9.65
C ALA A 54 2.57 1.16 8.50
N HIS A 55 3.24 0.02 8.37
CA HIS A 55 2.94 -0.98 7.36
C HIS A 55 3.13 -2.39 7.93
N MET A 56 2.55 -3.39 7.26
CA MET A 56 2.77 -4.78 7.62
C MET A 56 4.11 -5.24 7.04
N ALA A 57 5.02 -5.66 7.92
CA ALA A 57 6.37 -6.07 7.56
C ALA A 57 6.36 -7.35 6.72
N CYS A 58 7.34 -7.45 5.83
CA CYS A 58 7.58 -8.59 4.98
C CYS A 58 9.08 -8.83 4.81
N ILE A 59 9.46 -10.09 4.59
CA ILE A 59 10.80 -10.47 4.17
C ILE A 59 10.75 -10.73 2.67
N VAL A 60 11.69 -10.15 1.93
CA VAL A 60 11.87 -10.41 0.51
C VAL A 60 13.14 -11.21 0.32
N GLU A 61 13.01 -12.43 -0.18
CA GLU A 61 14.12 -13.27 -0.58
C GLU A 61 14.36 -13.13 -2.09
N ASN A 62 15.62 -13.30 -2.49
CA ASN A 62 16.06 -13.15 -3.89
C ASN A 62 15.65 -11.80 -4.50
N GLU A 63 15.76 -10.72 -3.71
CA GLU A 63 15.53 -9.37 -4.20
C GLU A 63 16.52 -9.09 -5.33
N ASN A 64 16.00 -9.04 -6.55
CA ASN A 64 16.78 -8.85 -7.76
C ASN A 64 16.16 -7.71 -8.56
N ALA A 65 16.90 -6.61 -8.69
CA ALA A 65 16.48 -5.43 -9.43
C ALA A 65 16.32 -5.68 -10.94
N GLU A 66 16.96 -6.73 -11.49
CA GLU A 66 16.92 -7.09 -12.90
C GLU A 66 15.75 -8.04 -13.23
N ASP A 67 15.33 -8.87 -12.27
CA ASP A 67 14.22 -9.80 -12.44
C ASP A 67 13.36 -9.93 -11.16
N PRO A 68 12.35 -9.06 -11.00
CA PRO A 68 11.44 -9.10 -9.85
C PRO A 68 10.54 -10.34 -9.81
N THR A 69 10.54 -11.20 -10.85
CA THR A 69 9.75 -12.44 -10.84
C THR A 69 10.29 -13.50 -9.90
N MET A 70 11.59 -13.41 -9.60
CA MET A 70 12.30 -14.33 -8.74
C MET A 70 12.14 -13.99 -7.25
N GLU A 71 11.57 -12.81 -6.94
CA GLU A 71 11.26 -12.43 -5.57
C GLU A 71 10.29 -13.42 -4.93
N ASN A 72 10.60 -13.79 -3.69
CA ASN A 72 9.68 -14.49 -2.80
C ASN A 72 9.41 -13.61 -1.58
N VAL A 73 8.15 -13.31 -1.34
CA VAL A 73 7.72 -12.42 -0.26
C VAL A 73 7.09 -13.26 0.85
N THR A 74 7.60 -13.13 2.06
CA THR A 74 7.01 -13.71 3.26
C THR A 74 6.36 -12.60 4.09
N PHE A 75 5.04 -12.63 4.23
CA PHE A 75 4.30 -11.69 5.08
C PHE A 75 4.48 -12.08 6.55
N LEU A 76 5.04 -11.17 7.36
CA LEU A 76 5.33 -11.46 8.77
C LEU A 76 4.14 -11.23 9.70
N TYR A 77 3.10 -10.56 9.21
CA TYR A 77 1.96 -10.09 10.01
C TYR A 77 2.37 -9.25 11.23
N THR A 78 3.54 -8.62 11.16
CA THR A 78 4.06 -7.71 12.18
C THR A 78 3.88 -6.27 11.70
N LEU A 79 3.34 -5.40 12.53
CA LEU A 79 3.26 -3.97 12.23
C LEU A 79 4.64 -3.33 12.44
N ALA A 80 5.17 -2.67 11.41
CA ALA A 80 6.42 -1.92 11.44
C ALA A 80 6.17 -0.44 11.17
N ASP A 81 7.03 0.41 11.72
CA ASP A 81 6.95 1.86 11.52
C ASP A 81 7.30 2.26 10.09
N GLY A 82 6.71 3.38 9.64
CA GLY A 82 6.99 3.97 8.33
C GLY A 82 6.08 3.47 7.21
N ILE A 83 6.27 4.05 6.02
CA ILE A 83 5.53 3.72 4.81
C ILE A 83 6.13 2.47 4.17
N CYS A 84 5.28 1.60 3.61
CA CYS A 84 5.75 0.45 2.86
C CYS A 84 6.63 0.90 1.67
N PRO A 85 7.85 0.36 1.49
CA PRO A 85 8.78 0.83 0.47
C PRO A 85 8.37 0.45 -0.95
N LYS A 86 7.70 -0.70 -1.11
CA LYS A 86 7.21 -1.21 -2.39
C LYS A 86 5.86 -1.91 -2.25
N SER A 87 5.13 -1.99 -3.36
CA SER A 87 3.91 -2.79 -3.47
C SER A 87 4.26 -4.22 -3.90
N TYR A 88 3.59 -5.21 -3.33
CA TYR A 88 3.81 -6.64 -3.59
C TYR A 88 2.70 -7.26 -4.45
N GLY A 89 2.02 -6.47 -5.27
CA GLY A 89 0.91 -6.92 -6.11
C GLY A 89 1.30 -8.05 -7.08
N PHE A 90 2.49 -7.98 -7.67
CA PHE A 90 3.01 -9.05 -8.53
C PHE A 90 3.15 -10.38 -7.78
N PHE A 91 3.72 -10.34 -6.57
CA PHE A 91 3.87 -11.55 -5.76
C PHE A 91 2.51 -12.14 -5.38
N ALA A 92 1.54 -11.29 -5.01
CA ALA A 92 0.16 -11.73 -4.76
C ALA A 92 -0.47 -12.41 -5.99
N ALA A 93 -0.22 -11.86 -7.19
CA ALA A 93 -0.64 -12.45 -8.45
C ALA A 93 0.03 -13.83 -8.70
N LYS A 94 1.35 -13.93 -8.49
CA LYS A 94 2.13 -15.19 -8.60
C LYS A 94 1.58 -16.31 -7.71
N ILE A 95 1.30 -16.02 -6.44
CA ILE A 95 0.79 -17.03 -5.49
C ILE A 95 -0.68 -17.40 -5.70
N SER A 96 -1.45 -16.57 -6.41
CA SER A 96 -2.87 -16.86 -6.73
C SER A 96 -3.04 -17.90 -7.85
N GLY A 97 -1.94 -18.39 -8.42
CA GLY A 97 -1.96 -19.45 -9.44
C GLY A 97 -2.33 -18.93 -10.84
N LEU A 98 -2.13 -17.64 -11.12
CA LEU A 98 -2.26 -17.11 -12.47
C LEU A 98 -1.28 -17.82 -13.41
N ARG A 99 -1.73 -18.00 -14.65
CA ARG A 99 -0.89 -18.61 -15.69
C ARG A 99 0.32 -17.72 -15.97
N LYS A 100 1.46 -18.34 -16.30
CA LYS A 100 2.73 -17.63 -16.52
C LYS A 100 2.61 -16.53 -17.57
N GLU A 101 1.84 -16.77 -18.64
CA GLU A 101 1.66 -15.80 -19.72
C GLU A 101 0.94 -14.54 -19.25
N VAL A 102 0.09 -14.64 -18.21
CA VAL A 102 -0.56 -13.48 -17.59
C VAL A 102 0.42 -12.69 -16.71
N LEU A 103 1.29 -13.41 -15.98
CA LEU A 103 2.32 -12.78 -15.15
C LEU A 103 3.38 -12.06 -16.01
N GLU A 104 3.73 -12.60 -17.17
CA GLU A 104 4.64 -11.94 -18.12
C GLU A 104 4.09 -10.60 -18.62
N ILE A 105 2.77 -10.51 -18.88
CA ILE A 105 2.13 -9.25 -19.26
C ILE A 105 2.17 -8.23 -18.11
N PHE A 106 2.00 -8.69 -16.86
CA PHE A 106 2.04 -7.81 -15.69
C PHE A 106 3.35 -7.02 -15.58
N MET A 107 4.47 -7.59 -16.05
CA MET A 107 5.79 -6.95 -15.99
C MET A 107 5.99 -5.81 -17.00
N ILE A 108 5.13 -5.69 -18.00
CA ILE A 108 5.27 -4.69 -19.08
C ILE A 108 4.65 -3.35 -18.67
N LEU A 109 3.82 -3.34 -17.62
CA LEU A 109 3.13 -2.17 -17.06
C LEU A 109 3.86 -1.62 -15.83
#